data_AF-A0A163ACY4-F1
#
_entry.id   AF-A0A163ACY4-F1
#
_cell.length_a   1.000
_cell.length_b   1.000
_cell.length_c   1.000
_cell.angle_alpha   90.00
_cell.angle_beta   90.00
_cell.angle_gamma   90.00
#
_symmetry.space_group_name_H-M   'P 1'
#
loop_
_entity.id
_entity.type
_entity.pdbx_description
1 polymer ?
#
loop_
_entity_poly.entity_id
_entity_poly.type
_entity_poly.pdbx_seq_one_letter_code
_entity_poly.pdbx_strand_id
1 'polypeptide(L)'
;MLPNMSRAIHTGVLTSMFWKSKCYNSQTVLNISSKHYRSCVERTNLQDYIQTASLLSAPRKMVKDNDTVIEEFNELVNMSAKDLQDWLGQDESAGAGWSKDDGSGETIGHDSGRKIVAILEKNPKKDPSKYEQDDIDHMRKVVAYCKRHLAQEEKAKQDTNSKSYKSLKNWGHEAYKA
;
A
#
# COMPACT_ATOMS: atom_id res chain seq x y z
N MET A 1 -13.68 57.64 30.39
CA MET A 1 -12.40 57.03 29.97
C MET A 1 -12.70 55.90 29.02
N LEU A 2 -12.42 56.11 27.72
CA LEU A 2 -12.28 55.04 26.72
C LEU A 2 -10.83 54.55 26.74
N PRO A 3 -10.60 53.29 26.39
CA PRO A 3 -9.83 52.98 25.18
C PRO A 3 -10.58 51.97 24.29
N ASN A 4 -10.80 52.23 22.99
CA ASN A 4 -9.89 52.00 21.84
C ASN A 4 -9.38 50.54 21.75
N MET A 5 -10.02 49.67 20.96
CA MET A 5 -9.88 49.41 19.51
C MET A 5 -8.67 48.56 19.09
N SER A 6 -8.94 47.32 18.63
CA SER A 6 -8.37 46.64 17.43
C SER A 6 -8.91 45.20 17.40
N ARG A 7 -9.85 44.80 16.54
CA ARG A 7 -9.85 44.59 15.07
C ARG A 7 -9.18 43.27 14.63
N ALA A 8 -10.05 42.34 14.21
CA ALA A 8 -9.89 41.23 13.23
C ALA A 8 -8.83 40.15 13.57
N ILE A 9 -9.00 38.85 13.25
CA ILE A 9 -9.17 38.21 11.93
C ILE A 9 -9.55 36.71 12.17
N HIS A 10 -10.20 36.09 11.17
CA HIS A 10 -10.32 34.62 10.92
C HIS A 10 -11.27 33.77 11.77
N THR A 11 -12.00 32.78 11.28
CA THR A 11 -12.55 32.33 9.99
C THR A 11 -13.40 31.10 10.37
N GLY A 12 -14.57 30.93 9.75
CA GLY A 12 -15.51 29.87 10.08
C GLY A 12 -14.97 28.46 9.81
N VAL A 13 -15.00 27.61 10.83
CA VAL A 13 -14.86 26.14 10.73
C VAL A 13 -15.71 25.45 11.82
N LEU A 14 -16.94 25.89 12.07
CA LEU A 14 -17.79 25.28 13.13
C LEU A 14 -19.26 25.03 12.76
N THR A 15 -19.59 24.91 11.47
CA THR A 15 -20.98 24.60 11.03
C THR A 15 -21.09 23.48 9.99
N SER A 16 -20.08 22.59 9.88
CA SER A 16 -20.10 21.46 8.93
C SER A 16 -20.25 20.07 9.57
N MET A 17 -20.14 19.95 10.90
CA MET A 17 -20.24 18.66 11.61
C MET A 17 -21.63 18.32 12.17
N PHE A 18 -22.71 18.99 11.73
CA PHE A 18 -24.06 18.71 12.24
C PHE A 18 -25.07 18.22 11.18
N TRP A 19 -24.62 17.94 9.94
CA TRP A 19 -25.53 17.55 8.84
C TRP A 19 -25.13 16.26 8.11
N LYS A 20 -24.49 15.32 8.82
CA LYS A 20 -24.15 13.98 8.30
C LYS A 20 -24.72 12.82 9.14
N SER A 21 -25.88 13.01 9.78
CA SER A 21 -26.51 11.94 10.61
C SER A 21 -28.03 11.80 10.49
N LYS A 22 -28.67 12.30 9.43
CA LYS A 22 -30.11 12.04 9.19
C LYS A 22 -30.46 11.72 7.73
N CYS A 23 -29.60 10.95 7.07
CA CYS A 23 -29.98 10.23 5.85
C CYS A 23 -29.68 8.74 6.00
N TYR A 24 -30.20 8.15 7.07
CA TYR A 24 -30.50 6.73 7.11
C TYR A 24 -31.69 6.59 8.05
N ASN A 25 -32.67 5.82 7.59
CA ASN A 25 -33.86 5.37 8.30
C ASN A 25 -35.19 6.04 7.92
N SER A 26 -36.08 5.13 7.52
CA SER A 26 -37.54 5.19 7.49
C SER A 26 -38.26 5.62 6.21
N GLN A 27 -38.52 4.57 5.43
CA GLN A 27 -39.73 4.33 4.66
C GLN A 27 -41.00 4.80 5.40
N THR A 28 -41.59 5.96 5.07
CA THR A 28 -43.01 6.22 5.36
C THR A 28 -43.62 7.24 4.39
N VAL A 29 -44.48 6.70 3.53
CA VAL A 29 -45.63 7.24 2.78
C VAL A 29 -46.04 8.74 2.83
N LEU A 30 -46.37 9.21 1.61
CA LEU A 30 -47.50 10.04 1.16
C LEU A 30 -47.44 11.58 1.19
N ASN A 31 -47.77 12.11 -0.01
CA ASN A 31 -48.38 13.39 -0.33
C ASN A 31 -47.60 14.69 -0.10
N ILE A 32 -46.76 15.05 -1.07
CA ILE A 32 -46.53 16.47 -1.41
C ILE A 32 -46.70 16.69 -2.91
N SER A 33 -47.87 17.26 -3.22
CA SER A 33 -48.23 18.15 -4.33
C SER A 33 -47.24 18.32 -5.49
N SER A 34 -47.75 17.97 -6.68
CA SER A 34 -47.24 18.10 -8.05
C SER A 34 -46.82 19.53 -8.52
N LYS A 35 -46.41 20.45 -7.65
CA LYS A 35 -46.07 21.85 -8.04
C LYS A 35 -44.65 22.32 -7.73
N HIS A 36 -43.71 21.41 -7.47
CA HIS A 36 -42.28 21.80 -7.34
C HIS A 36 -41.31 21.05 -8.26
N TYR A 37 -41.81 20.29 -9.23
CA TYR A 37 -40.98 19.51 -10.17
C TYR A 37 -40.43 20.31 -11.37
N ARG A 38 -40.21 21.62 -11.22
CA ARG A 38 -39.62 22.49 -12.26
C ARG A 38 -38.70 23.57 -11.71
N SER A 39 -37.58 23.18 -11.09
CA SER A 39 -36.43 24.08 -10.98
C SER A 39 -35.07 23.40 -10.73
N CYS A 40 -34.87 22.16 -11.18
CA CYS A 40 -33.54 21.55 -11.21
C CYS A 40 -33.18 21.10 -12.63
N VAL A 41 -33.20 22.03 -13.57
CA VAL A 41 -32.44 21.90 -14.83
C VAL A 41 -31.75 23.24 -15.03
N GLU A 42 -30.47 23.18 -15.42
CA GLU A 42 -29.55 24.29 -15.71
C GLU A 42 -28.64 24.79 -14.58
N ARG A 43 -27.66 23.95 -14.24
CA ARG A 43 -26.24 24.33 -14.41
C ARG A 43 -25.34 23.10 -14.30
N THR A 44 -25.22 22.32 -15.37
CA THR A 44 -24.11 21.39 -15.50
C THR A 44 -22.89 22.21 -15.88
N ASN A 45 -22.08 22.56 -14.89
CA ASN A 45 -20.82 23.27 -15.09
C ASN A 45 -19.85 22.32 -15.81
N LEU A 46 -19.29 22.77 -16.94
CA LEU A 46 -18.32 22.01 -17.73
C LEU A 46 -17.08 21.60 -16.89
N GLN A 47 -16.77 22.37 -15.84
CA GLN A 47 -15.70 22.06 -14.88
C GLN A 47 -15.96 20.78 -14.07
N ASP A 48 -17.21 20.46 -13.73
CA ASP A 48 -17.53 19.24 -12.96
C ASP A 48 -17.37 17.97 -13.82
N TYR A 49 -17.60 18.08 -15.13
CA TYR A 49 -17.33 17.00 -16.08
C TYR A 49 -15.83 16.76 -16.25
N ILE A 50 -15.01 17.81 -16.31
CA ILE A 50 -13.55 17.68 -16.40
C ILE A 50 -12.97 17.13 -15.09
N GLN A 51 -13.49 17.55 -13.93
CA GLN A 51 -13.06 17.04 -12.63
C GLN A 51 -13.38 15.54 -12.48
N THR A 52 -14.56 15.10 -12.91
CA THR A 52 -14.98 13.69 -12.85
C THR A 52 -14.29 12.83 -13.92
N ALA A 53 -14.08 13.34 -15.13
CA ALA A 53 -13.28 12.66 -16.16
C ALA A 53 -11.82 12.50 -15.75
N SER A 54 -11.23 13.48 -15.05
CA SER A 54 -9.87 13.40 -14.50
C SER A 54 -9.74 12.39 -13.36
N LEU A 55 -10.80 12.21 -12.55
CA LEU A 55 -10.86 11.16 -11.51
C LEU A 55 -11.04 9.76 -12.11
N LEU A 56 -11.71 9.64 -13.27
CA LEU A 56 -11.83 8.37 -14.01
C LEU A 56 -10.60 8.02 -14.84
N SER A 57 -9.74 9.01 -15.14
CA SER A 57 -8.43 8.82 -15.78
C SER A 57 -7.28 8.72 -14.78
N ALA A 58 -7.56 8.61 -13.48
CA ALA A 58 -6.54 8.25 -12.51
C ALA A 58 -5.88 6.95 -12.98
N PRO A 59 -4.54 6.85 -13.02
CA PRO A 59 -3.88 5.64 -13.48
C PRO A 59 -4.36 4.49 -12.61
N ARG A 60 -5.20 3.61 -13.17
CA ARG A 60 -5.41 2.28 -12.59
C ARG A 60 -4.00 1.74 -12.41
N LYS A 61 -3.60 1.47 -11.17
CA LYS A 61 -2.35 0.76 -10.86
C LYS A 61 -2.36 -0.47 -11.76
N MET A 62 -1.64 -0.43 -12.89
CA MET A 62 -1.54 -1.59 -13.75
C MET A 62 -0.80 -2.61 -12.90
N VAL A 63 -1.54 -3.65 -12.51
CA VAL A 63 -0.93 -4.82 -11.90
C VAL A 63 0.00 -5.36 -12.97
N LYS A 64 1.30 -5.45 -12.65
CA LYS A 64 2.29 -5.99 -13.58
C LYS A 64 1.86 -7.38 -14.01
N ASP A 65 2.11 -7.70 -15.27
CA ASP A 65 1.95 -9.02 -15.83
C ASP A 65 2.76 -10.05 -15.01
N ASN A 66 2.26 -11.28 -14.99
CA ASN A 66 2.84 -12.35 -14.18
C ASN A 66 4.31 -12.62 -14.58
N ASP A 67 4.60 -12.60 -15.87
CA ASP A 67 5.93 -12.90 -16.41
C ASP A 67 6.95 -11.86 -15.97
N THR A 68 6.64 -10.56 -16.12
CA THR A 68 7.49 -9.47 -15.60
C THR A 68 7.71 -9.57 -14.09
N VAL A 69 6.71 -9.99 -13.32
CA VAL A 69 6.88 -10.17 -11.87
C VAL A 69 7.86 -11.29 -11.58
N ILE A 70 7.77 -12.41 -12.30
CA ILE A 70 8.65 -13.56 -12.11
C ILE A 70 10.09 -13.19 -12.49
N GLU A 71 10.29 -12.47 -13.59
CA GLU A 71 11.59 -11.94 -14.00
C GLU A 71 12.17 -11.01 -12.92
N GLU A 72 11.44 -9.97 -12.53
CA GLU A 72 11.87 -9.02 -11.51
C GLU A 72 12.13 -9.68 -10.15
N PHE A 73 11.35 -10.71 -9.78
CA PHE A 73 11.57 -11.48 -8.58
C PHE A 73 12.88 -12.26 -8.63
N ASN A 74 13.16 -12.92 -9.76
CA ASN A 74 14.38 -13.69 -9.95
C ASN A 74 15.64 -12.81 -10.01
N GLU A 75 15.51 -11.55 -10.43
CA GLU A 75 16.57 -10.54 -10.40
C GLU A 75 16.80 -9.99 -8.98
N LEU A 76 15.73 -9.70 -8.25
CA LEU A 76 15.83 -9.08 -6.92
C LEU A 76 16.17 -10.09 -5.82
N VAL A 77 15.71 -11.33 -5.90
CA VAL A 77 16.01 -12.37 -4.90
C VAL A 77 17.32 -13.07 -5.27
N ASN A 78 18.41 -12.60 -4.68
CA ASN A 78 19.77 -13.08 -4.93
C ASN A 78 20.30 -14.09 -3.88
N MET A 79 19.51 -14.37 -2.84
CA MET A 79 19.83 -15.41 -1.85
C MET A 79 19.31 -16.78 -2.30
N SER A 80 20.04 -17.84 -1.98
CA SER A 80 19.53 -19.21 -2.15
C SER A 80 18.51 -19.55 -1.06
N ALA A 81 17.66 -20.56 -1.30
CA ALA A 81 16.70 -21.03 -0.30
C ALA A 81 17.38 -21.39 1.03
N LYS A 82 18.55 -22.05 0.94
CA LYS A 82 19.36 -22.44 2.09
C LYS A 82 19.91 -21.23 2.84
N ASP A 83 20.51 -20.27 2.13
CA ASP A 83 21.06 -19.06 2.76
C ASP A 83 19.96 -18.26 3.47
N LEU A 84 18.77 -18.16 2.85
CA LEU A 84 17.63 -17.47 3.42
C LEU A 84 17.07 -18.21 4.63
N GLN A 85 17.01 -19.54 4.59
CA GLN A 85 16.58 -20.36 5.73
C GLN A 85 17.55 -20.22 6.91
N ASP A 86 18.86 -20.28 6.66
CA ASP A 86 19.89 -20.11 7.69
C ASP A 86 19.83 -18.70 8.30
N TRP A 87 19.51 -17.67 7.50
CA TRP A 87 19.28 -16.30 7.98
C TRP A 87 18.02 -16.16 8.84
N LEU A 88 16.89 -16.73 8.40
CA LEU A 88 15.63 -16.69 9.15
C LEU A 88 15.71 -17.44 10.49
N GLY A 89 16.67 -18.36 10.65
CA GLY A 89 16.96 -19.01 11.92
C GLY A 89 17.66 -18.12 12.96
N GLN A 90 18.09 -16.91 12.61
CA GLN A 90 18.80 -16.00 13.50
C GLN A 90 17.85 -15.04 14.22
N ASP A 91 18.17 -14.71 15.49
CA ASP A 91 17.38 -13.79 16.31
C ASP A 91 17.29 -12.38 15.68
N GLU A 92 18.34 -11.97 14.96
CA GLU A 92 18.40 -10.71 14.23
C GLU A 92 17.34 -10.61 13.12
N SER A 93 16.92 -11.74 12.56
CA SER A 93 15.92 -11.81 11.51
C SER A 93 14.49 -11.67 12.07
N ALA A 94 14.22 -12.32 13.20
CA ALA A 94 12.89 -12.35 13.83
C ALA A 94 12.37 -10.94 14.18
N GLY A 95 13.25 -10.08 14.69
CA GLY A 95 12.91 -8.71 15.12
C GLY A 95 13.03 -7.62 14.04
N ALA A 96 13.43 -7.96 12.82
CA ALA A 96 13.69 -6.98 11.77
C ALA A 96 12.43 -6.67 10.94
N GLY A 97 11.90 -5.45 11.10
CA GLY A 97 10.82 -4.91 10.26
C GLY A 97 9.57 -4.55 11.05
N TRP A 98 8.42 -4.59 10.36
CA TRP A 98 7.11 -4.27 10.93
C TRP A 98 6.46 -5.52 11.52
N SER A 99 6.03 -5.44 12.79
CA SER A 99 5.29 -6.51 13.46
C SER A 99 3.92 -6.73 12.83
N LYS A 100 3.48 -7.98 12.75
CA LYS A 100 2.12 -8.31 12.30
C LYS A 100 1.13 -7.96 13.42
N ASP A 101 -0.06 -7.48 13.03
CA ASP A 101 -1.15 -7.15 13.96
C ASP A 101 -1.94 -8.39 14.42
N ASP A 102 -1.45 -9.59 14.13
CA ASP A 102 -2.12 -10.87 14.42
C ASP A 102 -1.80 -11.44 15.81
N GLY A 103 -1.01 -10.72 16.62
CA GLY A 103 -0.62 -11.15 17.96
C GLY A 103 0.40 -12.30 18.00
N SER A 104 0.93 -12.73 16.85
CA SER A 104 1.98 -13.77 16.78
C SER A 104 3.34 -13.29 17.27
N GLY A 105 3.56 -11.98 17.36
CA GLY A 105 4.86 -11.38 17.68
C GLY A 105 5.86 -11.42 16.53
N GLU A 106 5.47 -11.95 15.37
CA GLU A 106 6.31 -12.08 14.18
C GLU A 106 6.26 -10.83 13.29
N THR A 107 7.35 -10.54 12.57
CA THR A 107 7.39 -9.48 11.56
C THR A 107 6.87 -9.94 10.19
N ILE A 108 6.29 -9.01 9.44
CA ILE A 108 5.80 -9.26 8.06
C ILE A 108 6.93 -9.76 7.16
N GLY A 109 8.15 -9.23 7.34
CA GLY A 109 9.32 -9.63 6.57
C GLY A 109 9.70 -11.09 6.84
N HIS A 110 9.67 -11.53 8.10
CA HIS A 110 10.03 -12.89 8.47
C HIS A 110 9.03 -13.93 7.93
N ASP A 111 7.72 -13.65 8.00
CA ASP A 111 6.69 -14.50 7.37
C ASP A 111 6.87 -14.56 5.84
N SER A 112 7.20 -13.42 5.23
CA SER A 112 7.48 -13.33 3.80
C SER A 112 8.69 -14.16 3.39
N GLY A 113 9.76 -14.12 4.18
CA GLY A 113 10.98 -14.89 3.96
C GLY A 113 10.71 -16.39 3.91
N ARG A 114 9.90 -16.92 4.83
CA ARG A 114 9.51 -18.34 4.80
C ARG A 114 8.77 -18.73 3.52
N LYS A 115 7.86 -17.86 3.06
CA LYS A 115 7.14 -18.09 1.80
C LYS A 115 8.09 -18.08 0.61
N ILE A 116 9.08 -17.19 0.60
CA ILE A 116 10.12 -17.17 -0.44
C ILE A 116 10.92 -18.46 -0.43
N VAL A 117 11.34 -18.96 0.74
CA VAL A 117 12.02 -20.26 0.85
C VAL A 117 11.16 -21.37 0.25
N ALA A 118 9.87 -21.46 0.62
CA ALA A 118 8.96 -22.46 0.08
C ALA A 118 8.81 -22.39 -1.45
N ILE A 119 8.73 -21.18 -2.02
CA ILE A 119 8.66 -20.95 -3.48
C ILE A 119 9.96 -21.44 -4.16
N LEU A 120 11.12 -21.09 -3.59
CA LEU A 120 12.43 -21.47 -4.14
C LEU A 120 12.69 -22.99 -4.05
N GLU A 121 12.26 -23.64 -2.98
CA GLU A 121 12.35 -25.10 -2.80
C GLU A 121 11.39 -25.85 -3.73
N LYS A 122 10.17 -25.33 -3.92
CA LYS A 122 9.17 -25.88 -4.85
C LYS A 122 9.65 -25.81 -6.29
N ASN A 123 10.35 -24.73 -6.67
CA ASN A 123 10.79 -24.49 -8.04
C ASN A 123 12.26 -24.05 -8.16
N PRO A 124 13.22 -24.95 -7.91
CA PRO A 124 14.65 -24.60 -7.96
C PRO A 124 15.14 -24.23 -9.36
N LYS A 125 14.42 -24.65 -10.42
CA LYS A 125 14.72 -24.33 -11.82
C LYS A 125 14.13 -22.99 -12.27
N LYS A 126 13.39 -22.29 -11.40
CA LYS A 126 12.74 -21.00 -11.69
C LYS A 126 11.84 -21.03 -12.93
N ASP A 127 11.21 -22.16 -13.21
CA ASP A 127 10.30 -22.34 -14.36
C ASP A 127 8.98 -21.57 -14.14
N PRO A 128 8.66 -20.56 -14.97
CA PRO A 128 7.44 -19.75 -14.80
C PRO A 128 6.15 -20.57 -14.75
N SER A 129 6.11 -21.72 -15.44
CA SER A 129 4.91 -22.56 -15.58
C SER A 129 4.53 -23.30 -14.30
N LYS A 130 5.43 -23.35 -13.31
CA LYS A 130 5.24 -24.10 -12.06
C LYS A 130 4.75 -23.24 -10.90
N TYR A 131 4.61 -21.94 -11.11
CA TYR A 131 4.12 -21.03 -10.08
C TYR A 131 2.60 -21.00 -10.07
N GLU A 132 2.03 -21.08 -8.88
CA GLU A 132 0.61 -20.85 -8.67
C GLU A 132 0.32 -19.36 -8.56
N GLN A 133 -0.95 -18.98 -8.69
CA GLN A 133 -1.33 -17.58 -8.61
C GLN A 133 -0.98 -16.95 -7.25
N ASP A 134 -1.07 -17.72 -6.16
CA ASP A 134 -0.68 -17.29 -4.82
C ASP A 134 0.83 -17.03 -4.70
N ASP A 135 1.65 -17.86 -5.36
CA ASP A 135 3.10 -17.68 -5.42
C ASP A 135 3.42 -16.35 -6.13
N ILE A 136 2.78 -16.10 -7.28
CA ILE A 136 2.95 -14.88 -8.08
C ILE A 136 2.49 -13.64 -7.30
N ASP A 137 1.37 -13.73 -6.60
CA ASP A 137 0.85 -12.63 -5.78
C ASP A 137 1.78 -12.30 -4.61
N HIS A 138 2.45 -13.30 -4.05
CA HIS A 138 3.50 -13.07 -3.07
C HIS A 138 4.74 -12.44 -3.70
N MET A 139 5.21 -12.94 -4.85
CA MET A 139 6.33 -12.36 -5.60
C MET A 139 6.11 -10.87 -5.91
N ARG A 140 4.88 -10.48 -6.30
CA ARG A 140 4.51 -9.06 -6.50
C ARG A 140 4.80 -8.21 -5.27
N LYS A 141 4.47 -8.72 -4.08
CA LYS A 141 4.70 -8.02 -2.81
C LYS A 141 6.19 -7.90 -2.54
N VAL A 142 6.95 -8.97 -2.75
CA VAL A 142 8.41 -9.01 -2.57
C VAL A 142 9.08 -7.97 -3.48
N VAL A 143 8.79 -8.03 -4.78
CA VAL A 143 9.32 -7.10 -5.78
C VAL A 143 9.00 -5.64 -5.43
N ALA A 144 7.74 -5.36 -5.08
CA ALA A 144 7.33 -4.01 -4.71
C ALA A 144 8.00 -3.52 -3.42
N TYR A 145 8.25 -4.41 -2.46
CA TYR A 145 8.97 -4.09 -1.23
C TYR A 145 10.44 -3.78 -1.52
N CYS A 146 11.14 -4.65 -2.24
CA CYS A 146 12.56 -4.51 -2.57
C CYS A 146 12.81 -3.24 -3.39
N LYS A 147 12.05 -3.00 -4.47
CA LYS A 147 12.23 -1.78 -5.31
C LYS A 147 12.07 -0.49 -4.51
N ARG A 148 11.07 -0.43 -3.63
CA ARG A 148 10.84 0.75 -2.79
C ARG A 148 11.96 0.94 -1.76
N HIS A 149 12.42 -0.14 -1.14
CA HIS A 149 13.48 -0.06 -0.14
C HIS A 149 14.83 0.27 -0.78
N LEU A 150 15.19 -0.33 -1.91
CA LEU A 150 16.41 0.01 -2.64
C LEU A 150 16.45 1.49 -3.02
N ALA A 151 15.35 2.04 -3.54
CA ALA A 151 15.26 3.47 -3.86
C ALA A 151 15.35 4.40 -2.63
N GLN A 152 15.03 3.88 -1.43
CA GLN A 152 15.17 4.62 -0.16
C GLN A 152 16.60 4.52 0.39
N GLU A 153 17.22 3.33 0.34
CA GLU A 153 18.58 3.06 0.81
C GLU A 153 19.66 3.62 -0.13
N GLU A 154 19.40 3.78 -1.43
CA GLU A 154 20.32 4.56 -2.30
C GLU A 154 20.44 6.01 -1.82
N LYS A 155 19.40 6.54 -1.18
CA LYS A 155 19.37 7.88 -0.60
C LYS A 155 19.80 7.92 0.88
N ALA A 156 19.73 6.79 1.58
CA ALA A 156 20.02 6.66 3.01
C ALA A 156 21.22 5.75 3.22
N LYS A 157 22.29 6.26 3.84
CA LYS A 157 23.58 5.57 4.05
C LYS A 157 23.45 4.04 4.23
N GLN A 158 24.09 3.25 3.36
CA GLN A 158 24.11 1.79 3.43
C GLN A 158 24.89 1.31 4.66
N ASP A 159 24.18 0.94 5.71
CA ASP A 159 24.75 0.33 6.92
C ASP A 159 24.28 -1.14 7.06
N THR A 160 25.23 -2.06 7.08
CA THR A 160 25.02 -3.51 7.26
C THR A 160 24.40 -3.88 8.60
N ASN A 161 24.54 -3.03 9.62
CA ASN A 161 23.97 -3.27 10.94
C ASN A 161 22.56 -2.69 11.10
N SER A 162 22.09 -1.95 10.09
CA SER A 162 20.79 -1.29 10.15
C SER A 162 19.63 -2.28 10.16
N LYS A 163 18.51 -1.87 10.78
CA LYS A 163 17.25 -2.61 10.72
C LYS A 163 16.74 -2.76 9.28
N SER A 164 17.05 -1.80 8.41
CA SER A 164 16.64 -1.82 7.01
C SER A 164 17.34 -2.93 6.24
N TYR A 165 18.67 -3.05 6.39
CA TYR A 165 19.44 -4.14 5.80
C TYR A 165 18.95 -5.53 6.25
N LYS A 166 18.76 -5.70 7.56
CA LYS A 166 18.23 -6.96 8.13
C LYS A 166 16.85 -7.30 7.58
N SER A 167 15.98 -6.30 7.47
CA SER A 167 14.66 -6.48 6.86
C SER A 167 14.80 -6.88 5.39
N LEU A 168 15.63 -6.21 4.61
CA LEU A 168 15.83 -6.52 3.18
C LEU A 168 16.31 -7.96 2.95
N LYS A 169 17.20 -8.46 3.82
CA LYS A 169 17.57 -9.89 3.86
C LYS A 169 16.38 -10.82 4.12
N ASN A 170 15.44 -10.45 5.00
CA ASN A 170 14.22 -11.23 5.22
C ASN A 170 13.38 -11.37 3.93
N TRP A 171 13.52 -10.44 2.99
CA TRP A 171 12.88 -10.48 1.67
C TRP A 171 13.74 -11.16 0.59
N GLY A 172 14.84 -11.83 0.98
CA GLY A 172 15.70 -12.59 0.08
C GLY A 172 16.68 -11.76 -0.76
N HIS A 173 16.86 -10.48 -0.44
CA HIS A 173 17.79 -9.59 -1.13
C HIS A 173 18.96 -9.19 -0.22
N GLU A 174 20.17 -9.54 -0.65
CA GLU A 174 21.42 -9.09 -0.04
C GLU A 174 22.10 -8.02 -0.89
N ALA A 175 22.17 -6.79 -0.37
CA ALA A 175 22.74 -5.64 -1.08
C ALA A 175 24.21 -5.83 -1.50
N TYR A 176 24.98 -6.69 -0.82
CA TYR A 176 26.40 -6.95 -1.12
C TYR A 176 26.63 -8.16 -2.03
N LYS A 177 25.57 -8.85 -2.45
CA LYS A 177 25.63 -10.07 -3.27
C LYS A 177 25.17 -9.82 -4.72
N ALA A 178 25.22 -8.56 -5.15
CA ALA A 178 24.80 -8.10 -6.49
C ALA A 178 25.98 -8.06 -7.48
#